data_AF-A0A3M0WDT7-F1
#
_entry.id   AF-A0A3M0WDT7-F1
#
_cell.length_a   1.000
_cell.length_b   1.000
_cell.length_c   1.000
_cell.angle_alpha   90.00
_cell.angle_beta   90.00
_cell.angle_gamma   90.00
#
_symmetry.space_group_name_H-M   'P 1'
#
loop_
_entity.id
_entity.type
_entity.pdbx_description
1 polymer ?
#
loop_
_entity_poly.entity_id
_entity_poly.type
_entity_poly.pdbx_seq_one_letter_code
_entity_poly.pdbx_strand_id
1 'polypeptide(L)'
;MARILYVEDNLDTANAVKLILKSAGHEIELASNGKEGIEKAKSGFDLILLDIMLPDMSGWDIFGKLRNKGYSKKYAFLSAIPVSSERLAELKRAGVSGYITKPFTKEGLIEDVEKILK
;
A
#
# COMPACT_ATOMS: atom_id res chain seq x y z
N MET A 1 1.35 16.84 1.57
CA MET A 1 0.15 16.32 0.89
C MET A 1 0.61 15.35 -0.18
N ALA A 2 0.09 14.12 -0.18
CA ALA A 2 0.48 13.06 -1.11
C ALA A 2 -0.78 12.38 -1.64
N ARG A 3 -0.75 11.91 -2.89
CA ARG A 3 -1.82 11.09 -3.47
C ARG A 3 -1.48 9.62 -3.28
N ILE A 4 -2.33 8.90 -2.57
CA ILE A 4 -2.11 7.51 -2.16
C ILE A 4 -3.19 6.63 -2.79
N LEU A 5 -2.76 5.55 -3.43
CA LEU A 5 -3.65 4.46 -3.83
C LEU A 5 -3.58 3.37 -2.77
N TYR A 6 -4.73 2.95 -2.23
CA TYR A 6 -4.81 1.80 -1.34
C TYR A 6 -5.64 0.68 -1.98
N VAL A 7 -5.03 -0.49 -2.13
CA VAL A 7 -5.67 -1.69 -2.69
C VAL A 7 -6.01 -2.65 -1.56
N GLU A 8 -7.31 -2.80 -1.29
CA GLU A 8 -7.88 -3.51 -0.14
C GLU A 8 -9.31 -3.94 -0.47
N ASP A 9 -9.61 -5.23 -0.31
CA ASP A 9 -10.95 -5.78 -0.58
C ASP A 9 -11.89 -5.68 0.63
N ASN A 10 -11.35 -5.61 1.86
CA ASN A 10 -12.15 -5.35 3.05
C ASN A 10 -12.59 -3.88 3.13
N LEU A 11 -13.87 -3.62 2.83
CA LEU A 11 -14.43 -2.27 2.81
C LEU A 11 -14.27 -1.49 4.12
N ASP A 12 -14.41 -2.15 5.27
CA ASP A 12 -14.28 -1.48 6.56
C ASP A 12 -12.84 -1.01 6.79
N THR A 13 -11.87 -1.86 6.50
CA THR A 13 -10.43 -1.53 6.58
C THR A 13 -10.07 -0.43 5.58
N ALA A 14 -10.53 -0.54 4.33
CA ALA A 14 -10.31 0.46 3.29
C ALA A 14 -10.84 1.84 3.70
N ASN A 15 -12.06 1.90 4.24
CA ASN A 15 -12.67 3.15 4.69
C ASN A 15 -11.98 3.71 5.95
N ALA A 16 -11.58 2.86 6.89
CA ALA A 16 -10.84 3.28 8.07
C ALA A 16 -9.49 3.92 7.71
N VAL A 17 -8.68 3.25 6.87
CA VAL A 17 -7.40 3.78 6.38
C VAL A 17 -7.60 5.08 5.61
N LYS A 18 -8.60 5.14 4.73
CA LYS A 18 -8.94 6.37 4.00
C LYS A 18 -9.26 7.52 4.94
N LEU A 19 -10.09 7.30 5.97
CA LEU A 19 -10.45 8.35 6.93
C LEU A 19 -9.23 8.84 7.72
N ILE A 20 -8.40 7.91 8.19
CA ILE A 20 -7.20 8.21 8.97
C ILE A 20 -6.22 9.05 8.14
N LEU A 21 -5.85 8.59 6.96
CA LEU A 21 -4.84 9.27 6.14
C LEU A 21 -5.37 10.57 5.51
N LYS A 22 -6.68 10.66 5.22
CA LYS A 22 -7.31 11.94 4.88
C LYS A 22 -7.20 12.95 6.02
N SER A 23 -7.38 12.53 7.27
CA SER A 23 -7.22 13.42 8.43
C SER A 23 -5.79 13.94 8.61
N ALA A 24 -4.80 13.24 8.04
CA ALA A 24 -3.40 13.67 7.98
C ALA A 24 -3.07 14.56 6.77
N GLY A 25 -4.06 14.90 5.93
CA GLY A 25 -3.86 15.79 4.78
C GLY A 25 -3.38 15.11 3.49
N HIS A 26 -3.62 13.79 3.35
CA HIS A 26 -3.40 13.06 2.09
C HIS A 26 -4.68 12.85 1.29
N GLU A 27 -4.54 12.62 0.00
CA GLU A 27 -5.63 12.21 -0.89
C GLU A 27 -5.58 10.70 -1.12
N ILE A 28 -6.62 9.98 -0.69
CA ILE A 28 -6.66 8.51 -0.80
C ILE A 28 -7.71 8.07 -1.81
N GLU A 29 -7.25 7.30 -2.79
CA GLU A 29 -8.07 6.54 -3.73
C GLU A 29 -8.04 5.06 -3.34
N LEU A 30 -9.20 4.39 -3.39
CA LEU A 30 -9.35 2.99 -3.01
C LEU A 30 -9.51 2.12 -4.25
N ALA A 31 -9.00 0.89 -4.21
CA ALA A 31 -9.29 -0.17 -5.16
C ALA A 31 -9.63 -1.46 -4.40
N SER A 32 -10.66 -2.17 -4.84
CA SER A 32 -11.22 -3.34 -4.15
C SER A 32 -10.58 -4.68 -4.55
N ASN A 33 -9.70 -4.66 -5.55
CA ASN A 33 -9.02 -5.83 -6.08
C ASN A 33 -7.77 -5.41 -6.86
N GLY A 34 -6.92 -6.38 -7.19
CA GLY A 34 -5.65 -6.14 -7.86
C GLY A 34 -5.77 -5.60 -9.28
N LYS A 35 -6.74 -6.09 -10.07
CA LYS A 35 -7.02 -5.55 -11.42
C LYS A 35 -7.36 -4.07 -11.38
N GLU A 36 -8.29 -3.68 -10.50
CA GLU A 36 -8.68 -2.29 -10.30
C GLU A 36 -7.49 -1.45 -9.81
N GLY A 37 -6.71 -1.96 -8.87
CA GLY A 37 -5.51 -1.29 -8.36
C GLY A 37 -4.47 -1.02 -9.45
N ILE A 38 -4.20 -2.01 -10.31
CA ILE A 38 -3.26 -1.86 -11.43
C ILE A 38 -3.74 -0.84 -12.45
N GLU A 39 -5.04 -0.84 -12.76
CA GLU A 39 -5.62 0.14 -13.69
C GLU A 39 -5.57 1.55 -13.12
N LYS A 40 -5.95 1.73 -11.86
CA LYS A 40 -5.90 3.04 -11.19
C LYS A 40 -4.49 3.57 -11.10
N ALA A 41 -3.51 2.73 -10.77
CA ALA A 41 -2.10 3.11 -10.63
C ALA A 41 -1.52 3.84 -11.86
N LYS A 42 -2.09 3.65 -13.05
CA LYS A 42 -1.73 4.39 -14.28
C LYS A 42 -1.90 5.90 -14.16
N SER A 43 -2.79 6.36 -13.28
CA SER A 43 -3.06 7.78 -13.01
C SER A 43 -1.96 8.48 -12.21
N GLY A 44 -0.96 7.74 -11.72
CA GLY A 44 0.13 8.26 -10.91
C GLY A 44 -0.24 8.54 -9.45
N PHE A 45 0.55 7.97 -8.53
CA PHE A 45 0.44 8.17 -7.09
C PHE A 45 1.83 8.35 -6.47
N ASP A 46 1.90 9.04 -5.35
CA ASP A 46 3.15 9.17 -4.59
C ASP A 46 3.48 7.89 -3.82
N LEU A 47 2.43 7.17 -3.40
CA LEU A 47 2.50 5.91 -2.68
C LEU A 47 1.38 4.97 -3.12
N ILE A 48 1.73 3.71 -3.35
CA ILE A 48 0.77 2.60 -3.46
C ILE A 48 0.88 1.74 -2.20
N LEU A 49 -0.20 1.70 -1.43
CA LEU A 49 -0.43 0.79 -0.32
C LEU A 49 -1.15 -0.46 -0.81
N LEU A 50 -0.61 -1.63 -0.49
CA LEU A 50 -1.14 -2.91 -0.95
C LEU A 50 -1.46 -3.83 0.22
N ASP A 51 -2.69 -4.33 0.32
CA ASP A 51 -2.89 -5.61 1.00
C ASP A 51 -2.27 -6.74 0.16
N ILE A 52 -1.77 -7.76 0.84
CA ILE A 52 -1.26 -8.98 0.23
C ILE A 52 -2.41 -9.91 -0.13
N MET A 53 -3.42 -10.02 0.73
CA MET A 53 -4.56 -10.89 0.50
C MET A 53 -5.64 -10.11 -0.24
N LEU A 54 -5.79 -10.39 -1.53
CA LEU A 54 -6.83 -9.83 -2.38
C LEU A 54 -7.49 -10.97 -3.17
N PRO A 55 -8.75 -10.81 -3.61
CA PRO A 55 -9.54 -11.89 -4.18
C PRO A 55 -9.02 -12.41 -5.53
N ASP A 56 -8.29 -11.61 -6.31
CA ASP A 56 -7.91 -11.92 -7.69
C ASP A 56 -6.41 -12.15 -7.91
N MET A 57 -5.54 -11.57 -7.08
CA MET A 57 -4.08 -11.79 -7.11
C MET A 57 -3.44 -11.32 -5.80
N SER A 58 -2.22 -11.74 -5.50
CA SER A 58 -1.57 -11.24 -4.29
C SER A 58 -1.05 -9.81 -4.46
N GLY A 59 -0.92 -9.08 -3.36
CA GLY A 59 -0.21 -7.79 -3.35
C GLY A 59 1.22 -7.88 -3.90
N TRP A 60 1.88 -9.04 -3.73
CA TRP A 60 3.20 -9.31 -4.31
C TRP A 60 3.16 -9.28 -5.84
N ASP A 61 2.11 -9.88 -6.43
CA ASP A 61 1.93 -9.91 -7.88
C ASP A 61 1.65 -8.51 -8.43
N ILE A 62 0.88 -7.69 -7.71
CA ILE A 62 0.61 -6.30 -8.08
C ILE A 62 1.90 -5.50 -8.10
N PHE A 63 2.70 -5.58 -7.02
CA PHE A 63 4.00 -4.92 -6.93
C PHE A 63 4.91 -5.32 -8.11
N GLY A 64 5.04 -6.62 -8.38
CA GLY A 64 5.85 -7.12 -9.49
C GLY A 64 5.37 -6.59 -10.86
N LYS A 65 4.05 -6.63 -11.12
CA LYS A 65 3.45 -6.15 -12.38
C LYS A 65 3.66 -4.65 -12.57
N LEU A 66 3.44 -3.84 -11.55
CA LEU A 66 3.59 -2.38 -11.65
C LEU A 66 5.06 -1.98 -11.79
N ARG A 67 5.96 -2.63 -11.06
CA ARG A 67 7.41 -2.39 -11.18
C ARG A 67 7.94 -2.76 -12.57
N ASN A 68 7.48 -3.88 -13.15
CA ASN A 68 7.84 -4.27 -14.52
C ASN A 68 7.30 -3.31 -15.59
N LYS A 69 6.22 -2.59 -15.30
CA LYS A 69 5.66 -1.52 -16.16
C LYS A 69 6.38 -0.17 -15.99
N GLY A 70 7.49 -0.14 -15.24
CA GLY A 70 8.30 1.07 -15.06
C GLY A 70 7.77 2.04 -14.00
N TYR A 71 6.79 1.63 -13.18
CA TYR A 71 6.31 2.47 -12.10
C TYR A 71 7.36 2.56 -10.99
N SER A 72 7.95 3.75 -10.83
CA SER A 72 9.14 4.02 -10.02
C SER A 72 8.86 4.74 -8.69
N LYS A 73 7.59 5.01 -8.36
CA LYS A 73 7.20 5.64 -7.10
C LYS A 73 7.19 4.63 -5.95
N LYS A 74 6.81 5.09 -4.76
CA LYS A 74 6.91 4.32 -3.53
C LYS A 74 5.83 3.24 -3.44
N TYR A 75 6.20 2.11 -2.85
CA TYR A 75 5.30 1.00 -2.55
C TYR A 75 5.45 0.61 -1.10
N ALA A 76 4.34 0.34 -0.43
CA ALA A 76 4.37 -0.31 0.86
C ALA A 76 3.23 -1.32 0.99
N PHE A 77 3.45 -2.32 1.83
CA PHE A 77 2.41 -3.28 2.18
C PHE A 77 1.71 -2.85 3.45
N LEU A 78 0.41 -3.07 3.51
CA LEU A 78 -0.42 -2.91 4.69
C LEU A 78 -1.29 -4.16 4.82
N SER A 79 -0.85 -5.13 5.62
CA SER A 79 -1.47 -6.46 5.66
C SER A 79 -1.42 -7.12 7.04
N ALA A 80 -2.31 -8.08 7.28
CA ALA A 80 -2.29 -8.91 8.49
C ALA A 80 -1.20 -9.99 8.44
N ILE A 81 -0.63 -10.29 7.26
CA ILE A 81 0.41 -11.30 7.12
C ILE A 81 1.70 -10.78 7.79
N PRO A 82 2.27 -11.46 8.80
CA PRO A 82 3.59 -11.11 9.29
C PRO A 82 4.66 -11.53 8.28
N VAL A 83 5.77 -10.79 8.24
CA VAL A 83 6.89 -11.08 7.34
C VAL A 83 8.17 -11.24 8.16
N SER A 84 8.97 -12.28 7.86
CA SER A 84 10.27 -12.48 8.51
C SER A 84 11.24 -11.35 8.19
N SER A 85 12.22 -11.12 9.04
CA SER A 85 13.27 -10.10 8.82
C SER A 85 14.02 -10.32 7.50
N GLU A 86 14.26 -11.58 7.12
CA GLU A 86 14.93 -11.95 5.86
C GLU A 86 14.08 -11.55 4.65
N ARG A 87 12.79 -11.90 4.66
CA ARG A 87 11.87 -11.54 3.58
C ARG A 87 11.65 -10.03 3.52
N LEU A 88 11.60 -9.33 4.65
CA LEU A 88 11.54 -7.87 4.66
C LEU A 88 12.79 -7.24 4.03
N ALA A 89 13.98 -7.79 4.29
CA ALA A 89 15.22 -7.34 3.66
C ALA A 89 15.25 -7.59 2.14
N GLU A 90 14.70 -8.72 1.67
CA GLU A 90 14.50 -8.99 0.24
C GLU A 90 13.57 -7.98 -0.41
N LEU A 91 12.43 -7.69 0.23
CA LEU A 91 11.45 -6.72 -0.29
C LEU A 91 12.04 -5.32 -0.38
N LYS A 92 12.80 -4.89 0.64
CA LYS A 92 13.52 -3.61 0.60
C LYS A 92 14.51 -3.56 -0.57
N ARG A 93 15.30 -4.62 -0.78
CA ARG A 93 16.20 -4.72 -1.95
C ARG A 93 15.45 -4.70 -3.28
N ALA A 94 14.22 -5.22 -3.31
CA ALA A 94 13.36 -5.20 -4.49
C ALA A 94 12.72 -3.83 -4.79
N GLY A 95 12.81 -2.87 -3.86
CA GLY A 95 12.27 -1.51 -4.02
C GLY A 95 11.02 -1.21 -3.18
N VAL A 96 10.65 -2.08 -2.25
CA VAL A 96 9.54 -1.83 -1.31
C VAL A 96 9.99 -0.82 -0.25
N SER A 97 9.23 0.26 -0.11
CA SER A 97 9.53 1.40 0.77
C SER A 97 9.10 1.14 2.22
N GLY A 98 8.12 0.26 2.46
CA GLY A 98 7.68 -0.06 3.82
C GLY A 98 6.76 -1.27 3.94
N TYR A 99 6.54 -1.68 5.18
CA TYR A 99 5.64 -2.77 5.55
C TYR A 99 4.95 -2.40 6.85
N ILE A 100 3.61 -2.34 6.83
CA ILE A 100 2.75 -1.99 7.95
C ILE A 100 1.90 -3.21 8.27
N THR A 101 1.93 -3.66 9.52
CA THR A 101 1.19 -4.86 9.93
C THR A 101 -0.14 -4.47 10.58
N LYS A 102 -1.22 -5.19 10.25
CA LYS A 102 -2.51 -5.10 10.96
C LYS A 102 -2.43 -5.93 12.25
N PRO A 103 -3.01 -5.48 13.39
CA PRO A 103 -3.72 -4.23 13.60
C PRO A 103 -2.76 -3.04 13.78
N PHE A 104 -3.24 -1.84 13.44
CA PHE A 104 -2.53 -0.57 13.61
C PHE A 104 -3.37 0.42 14.41
N THR A 105 -2.72 1.36 15.07
CA THR A 105 -3.38 2.55 15.64
C THR A 105 -3.49 3.63 14.56
N LYS A 106 -4.36 4.63 14.79
CA LYS A 106 -4.46 5.80 13.91
C LYS A 106 -3.11 6.51 13.82
N GLU A 107 -2.48 6.76 14.95
CA GLU A 107 -1.22 7.48 15.06
C GLU A 107 -0.07 6.69 14.41
N GLY A 108 -0.03 5.37 14.65
CA GLY A 108 0.99 4.50 14.07
C GLY A 108 0.91 4.42 12.54
N LEU A 109 -0.32 4.29 11.99
CA LEU A 109 -0.51 4.29 10.54
C LEU A 109 -0.05 5.61 9.91
N ILE A 110 -0.37 6.75 10.52
CA ILE A 110 0.09 8.06 10.03
C ILE A 110 1.61 8.14 10.09
N GLU A 111 2.22 7.75 11.22
CA GLU A 111 3.67 7.80 11.41
C GLU A 111 4.41 6.94 10.38
N ASP A 112 3.95 5.71 10.13
CA ASP A 112 4.56 4.80 9.17
C ASP A 112 4.44 5.32 7.74
N VAL A 113 3.26 5.82 7.35
CA VAL A 113 3.05 6.41 6.02
C VAL A 113 3.93 7.64 5.81
N GLU A 114 4.06 8.52 6.81
CA GLU A 114 4.94 9.69 6.75
C GLU A 114 6.42 9.32 6.66
N LYS A 115 6.86 8.28 7.40
CA LYS A 115 8.23 7.74 7.27
C LYS A 115 8.49 7.21 5.87
N ILE A 116 7.51 6.52 5.28
CA ILE A 116 7.60 6.00 3.92
C ILE A 116 7.66 7.15 2.92
N LEU A 117 6.86 8.21 3.08
CA LEU A 117 6.76 9.32 2.13
C LEU A 117 7.96 10.28 2.15
N LYS A 118 8.72 10.35 3.24
CA LYS A 118 10.03 11.06 3.30
C LYS A 118 11.08 10.44 2.39
#